data_AF-A0A3S4S7L7-F1
#
_entry.id   AF-A0A3S4S7L7-F1
#
_cell.length_a   1.000
_cell.length_b   1.000
_cell.length_c   1.000
_cell.angle_alpha   90.00
_cell.angle_beta   90.00
_cell.angle_gamma   90.00
#
_symmetry.space_group_name_H-M   'P 1'
#
loop_
_entity.id
_entity.type
_entity.pdbx_description
1 polymer ?
#
loop_
_entity_poly.entity_id
_entity_poly.type
_entity_poly.pdbx_seq_one_letter_code
_entity_poly.pdbx_strand_id
1 'polypeptide(L)'
;MWDSFWDYLWSAVVIFAFIAYLMILFNILADLFWRDHKTSGLVKAVWVIFLIVLPYLTALVYLIVRGKGMAERAREQALQAKQQTDDYIRDAAGRSPAQEIADAKALLDAGTISQGEFDALKAKALG
;
A
#
# COMPACT_ATOMS: atom_id res chain seq x y z
N MET A 1 28.27 42.81 6.96
CA MET A 1 28.52 41.40 7.38
C MET A 1 27.23 40.61 7.52
N TRP A 2 26.17 41.15 8.12
CA TRP A 2 24.86 40.48 8.19
C TRP A 2 24.20 40.29 6.81
N ASP A 3 24.37 41.23 5.88
CA ASP A 3 23.82 41.10 4.52
C ASP A 3 24.35 39.86 3.80
N SER A 4 25.66 39.58 3.92
CA SER A 4 26.27 38.40 3.31
C SER A 4 25.70 37.09 3.86
N PHE A 5 25.43 37.01 5.17
CA PHE A 5 24.82 35.82 5.77
C PHE A 5 23.43 35.56 5.18
N TRP A 6 22.60 36.59 5.07
CA TRP A 6 21.26 36.48 4.49
C TRP A 6 21.29 36.18 2.98
N ASP A 7 22.25 36.73 2.24
CA ASP A 7 22.46 36.42 0.82
C ASP A 7 22.86 34.95 0.62
N TYR A 8 23.75 34.42 1.46
CA TYR A 8 24.13 33.00 1.42
C TYR A 8 22.96 32.09 1.81
N LEU A 9 22.19 32.44 2.84
CA LEU A 9 21.02 31.68 3.25
C LEU A 9 19.94 31.68 2.15
N TRP A 10 19.68 32.84 1.55
CA TRP A 10 18.74 32.98 0.44
C TRP A 10 19.20 32.17 -0.79
N SER A 11 20.49 32.24 -1.11
CA SER A 11 21.08 31.44 -2.18
C SER A 11 20.92 29.93 -1.92
N ALA A 12 21.11 29.48 -0.68
CA ALA A 12 20.88 28.09 -0.30
C ALA A 12 19.42 27.67 -0.48
N VAL A 13 18.46 28.53 -0.12
CA VAL A 13 17.03 28.28 -0.33
C VAL A 13 16.70 28.20 -1.83
N VAL A 14 17.23 29.12 -2.65
CA VAL A 14 17.01 29.12 -4.10
C VAL A 14 17.61 27.86 -4.74
N ILE A 15 18.83 27.48 -4.37
CA ILE A 15 19.48 26.25 -4.86
C ILE A 15 18.69 25.01 -4.44
N PHE A 16 18.25 24.94 -3.18
CA PHE A 16 17.41 23.85 -2.69
C PHE A 16 16.09 23.76 -3.48
N ALA A 17 15.41 24.89 -3.66
CA ALA A 17 14.17 24.96 -4.43
C ALA A 17 14.38 24.55 -5.90
N PHE A 18 15.52 24.92 -6.50
CA PHE A 18 15.89 24.51 -7.85
C PHE A 18 16.16 23.01 -7.94
N ILE A 19 16.90 22.43 -7.00
CA ILE A 19 17.13 20.97 -6.94
C ILE A 19 15.80 20.24 -6.73
N ALA A 20 14.95 20.70 -5.81
CA ALA A 20 13.62 20.13 -5.58
C ALA A 20 12.75 20.21 -6.84
N TYR A 21 12.81 21.32 -7.57
CA TYR A 21 12.14 21.47 -8.86
C TYR A 21 12.64 20.45 -9.90
N LEU A 22 13.96 20.30 -10.05
CA LEU A 22 14.54 19.30 -10.95
C LEU A 22 14.14 17.87 -10.56
N MET A 23 14.16 17.55 -9.26
CA MET A 23 13.72 16.26 -8.74
C MET A 23 12.25 15.97 -9.09
N ILE A 24 11.37 16.96 -8.95
CA ILE A 24 9.95 16.86 -9.34
C ILE A 24 9.83 16.69 -10.86
N LEU A 25 10.55 17.50 -11.64
CA LEU A 25 10.55 17.42 -13.10
C LEU A 25 10.96 16.03 -13.59
N PHE A 26 12.09 15.50 -13.09
CA PHE A 26 12.56 14.16 -13.45
C PHE A 26 11.60 13.06 -12.99
N ASN A 27 10.98 13.19 -11.81
CA ASN A 27 9.96 12.23 -11.36
C ASN A 27 8.73 12.24 -12.28
N ILE A 28 8.25 13.43 -12.70
CA ILE A 28 7.11 13.55 -13.60
C ILE A 28 7.46 12.97 -14.97
N LEU A 29 8.63 13.29 -15.52
CA LEU A 29 9.10 12.68 -16.77
C LEU A 29 9.18 11.15 -16.65
N ALA A 30 9.79 10.64 -15.58
CA ALA A 30 9.92 9.21 -15.39
C ALA A 30 8.57 8.50 -15.27
N ASP A 31 7.61 9.06 -14.52
CA ASP A 31 6.25 8.53 -14.40
C ASP A 31 5.48 8.58 -15.73
N LEU A 32 5.69 9.63 -16.51
CA LEU A 32 5.06 9.82 -17.82
C LEU A 32 5.60 8.82 -18.87
N PHE A 33 6.89 8.49 -18.83
CA PHE A 33 7.52 7.59 -19.79
C PHE A 33 7.53 6.11 -19.36
N TRP A 34 7.82 5.78 -18.10
CA TRP A 34 7.95 4.38 -17.63
C TRP A 34 6.65 3.74 -17.13
N ARG A 35 5.77 4.49 -16.45
CA ARG A 35 4.61 3.88 -15.77
C ARG A 35 3.39 3.70 -16.65
N ASP A 36 3.35 4.39 -17.79
CA ASP A 36 2.15 4.46 -18.61
C ASP A 36 2.45 4.23 -20.10
N HIS A 37 2.38 2.95 -20.48
CA HIS A 37 2.51 2.50 -21.86
C HIS A 37 1.20 2.64 -22.65
N LYS A 38 0.09 3.04 -22.01
CA LYS A 38 -1.23 3.16 -22.62
C LYS A 38 -1.61 4.60 -22.97
N THR A 39 -1.00 5.59 -22.30
CA THR A 39 -1.24 7.01 -22.60
C THR A 39 -0.50 7.46 -23.88
N SER A 40 -1.23 8.12 -24.79
CA SER A 40 -0.70 8.56 -26.09
C SER A 40 0.45 9.56 -25.93
N GLY A 41 1.44 9.47 -26.83
CA GLY A 41 2.62 10.34 -26.81
C GLY A 41 2.30 11.84 -26.91
N LEU A 42 1.15 12.20 -27.51
CA LEU A 42 0.67 13.59 -27.59
C LEU A 42 0.30 14.15 -26.22
N VAL A 43 -0.37 13.36 -25.37
CA VAL A 43 -0.68 13.78 -24.00
C VAL A 43 0.60 14.00 -23.21
N LYS A 44 1.63 13.17 -23.46
CA LYS A 44 2.94 13.34 -22.82
C LYS A 44 3.60 14.66 -23.23
N ALA A 45 3.59 15.00 -24.51
CA ALA A 45 4.17 16.24 -25.01
C ALA A 45 3.51 17.50 -24.44
N VAL A 46 2.17 17.50 -24.33
CA VAL A 46 1.42 18.62 -23.72
C VAL A 46 1.86 18.85 -22.28
N TRP A 47 1.99 17.78 -21.48
CA TRP A 47 2.46 17.89 -20.10
C TRP A 47 3.87 18.48 -19.98
N VAL A 48 4.78 18.08 -20.88
CA VAL A 48 6.15 18.63 -20.90
C VAL A 48 6.14 20.13 -21.19
N ILE A 49 5.36 20.57 -22.18
CA ILE A 49 5.23 22.00 -22.51
C ILE A 49 4.69 22.79 -21.31
N PHE A 50 3.63 22.31 -20.68
CA PHE A 50 3.06 22.97 -19.50
C PHE A 50 4.01 22.99 -18.30
N LEU A 51 4.88 21.99 -18.13
CA LEU A 51 5.90 21.98 -17.08
C LEU A 51 6.97 23.05 -17.29
N ILE A 52 7.29 23.36 -18.54
CA ILE A 52 8.29 24.39 -18.88
C ILE A 52 7.69 25.80 -18.71
N VAL A 53 6.45 26.00 -19.16
CA VAL A 53 5.81 27.32 -19.15
C VAL A 53 5.26 27.70 -17.77
N LEU A 54 4.66 26.74 -17.04
CA LEU A 54 4.02 26.96 -15.75
C LEU A 54 4.42 25.87 -14.74
N PRO A 55 5.70 25.79 -14.34
CA PRO A 55 6.25 24.64 -13.60
C PRO A 55 5.50 24.29 -12.32
N TYR A 56 5.27 25.27 -11.45
CA TYR A 56 4.62 25.04 -10.15
C TYR A 56 3.14 24.65 -10.29
N LEU A 57 2.41 25.34 -11.17
CA LEU A 57 0.99 25.06 -11.39
C LEU A 57 0.80 23.69 -12.05
N THR A 58 1.61 23.40 -13.08
CA THR A 58 1.54 22.14 -13.80
C THR A 58 1.92 20.97 -12.91
N ALA A 59 2.94 21.11 -12.05
CA ALA A 59 3.29 20.08 -11.08
C ALA A 59 2.13 19.77 -10.11
N LEU A 60 1.44 20.80 -9.60
CA LEU A 60 0.27 20.63 -8.73
C LEU A 60 -0.89 19.93 -9.46
N VAL A 61 -1.24 20.39 -10.68
CA VAL A 61 -2.31 19.78 -11.47
C VAL A 61 -1.96 18.33 -11.82
N TYR A 62 -0.70 18.05 -12.16
CA TYR A 62 -0.22 16.70 -12.44
C TYR A 62 -0.41 15.78 -11.23
N LEU A 63 -0.03 16.24 -10.04
CA LEU A 63 -0.22 15.48 -8.79
C LEU A 63 -1.69 15.22 -8.50
N ILE A 64 -2.60 16.15 -8.77
CA ILE A 64 -4.04 15.94 -8.56
C ILE A 64 -4.61 14.93 -9.56
N VAL A 65 -4.27 15.08 -10.84
CA VAL A 65 -4.82 14.25 -11.93
C VAL A 65 -4.27 12.83 -11.88
N ARG A 66 -2.95 12.67 -11.66
CA ARG A 66 -2.26 11.36 -11.64
C ARG A 66 -2.00 10.80 -10.24
N GLY A 67 -2.24 11.56 -9.18
CA GLY A 67 -2.06 11.10 -7.79
C GLY A 67 -3.10 10.08 -7.32
N LYS A 68 -4.23 9.94 -8.03
CA LYS A 68 -5.28 8.95 -7.71
C LYS A 68 -4.74 7.52 -7.65
N GLY A 69 -3.75 7.18 -8.48
CA GLY A 69 -3.10 5.87 -8.43
C GLY A 69 -2.30 5.60 -7.14
N MET A 70 -1.98 6.60 -6.32
CA MET A 70 -1.37 6.38 -5.00
C MET A 70 -2.39 6.04 -3.93
N ALA A 71 -3.55 6.71 -3.92
CA ALA A 71 -4.62 6.42 -2.98
C ALA A 71 -5.23 5.03 -3.22
N GLU A 72 -5.35 4.63 -4.48
CA GLU A 72 -5.90 3.33 -4.86
C GLU A 72 -4.96 2.18 -4.49
N ARG A 73 -3.65 2.33 -4.76
CA ARG A 73 -2.62 1.37 -4.33
C ARG A 73 -2.49 1.27 -2.81
N ALA A 74 -2.59 2.39 -2.08
CA ALA A 74 -2.56 2.37 -0.63
C ALA A 74 -3.76 1.59 -0.05
N ARG A 75 -4.93 1.71 -0.67
CA ARG A 75 -6.12 0.90 -0.32
C ARG A 75 -5.95 -0.58 -0.66
N GLU A 76 -5.44 -0.90 -1.84
CA GLU A 76 -5.16 -2.29 -2.23
C GLU A 76 -4.11 -2.94 -1.31
N GLN A 77 -3.05 -2.23 -0.97
CA GLN A 77 -2.03 -2.70 -0.02
C GLN A 77 -2.60 -2.89 1.38
N ALA A 78 -3.47 -1.98 1.86
CA ALA A 78 -4.14 -2.13 3.14
C ALA A 78 -5.09 -3.35 3.15
N LEU A 79 -5.80 -3.60 2.05
CA LEU A 79 -6.63 -4.79 1.88
C LEU A 79 -5.81 -6.08 1.86
N GLN A 80 -4.70 -6.11 1.13
CA GLN A 80 -3.79 -7.26 1.09
C GLN A 80 -3.13 -7.53 2.45
N ALA A 81 -2.68 -6.49 3.15
CA ALA A 81 -2.10 -6.62 4.49
C ALA A 81 -3.13 -7.15 5.49
N LYS A 82 -4.39 -6.73 5.38
CA LYS A 82 -5.49 -7.28 6.19
C LYS A 82 -5.73 -8.75 5.88
N GLN A 83 -5.81 -9.14 4.61
CA GLN A 83 -5.98 -10.54 4.21
C GLN A 83 -4.84 -11.43 4.74
N GLN A 84 -3.59 -10.99 4.59
CA GLN A 84 -2.43 -11.74 5.10
C GLN A 84 -2.46 -11.88 6.62
N THR A 85 -2.95 -10.87 7.34
CA THR A 85 -3.12 -10.92 8.79
C THR A 85 -4.24 -11.86 9.19
N ASP A 86 -5.39 -11.81 8.51
CA ASP A 86 -6.53 -12.69 8.75
C ASP A 86 -6.16 -14.17 8.48
N ASP A 87 -5.41 -14.43 7.42
CA ASP A 87 -4.89 -15.77 7.08
C ASP A 87 -3.86 -16.25 8.12
N TYR A 88 -2.93 -15.38 8.54
CA TYR A 88 -1.98 -15.69 9.61
C TYR A 88 -2.69 -15.97 10.94
N ILE A 89 -3.74 -15.21 11.29
CA ILE A 89 -4.53 -15.47 12.51
C ILE A 89 -5.25 -16.82 12.40
N ARG A 90 -5.79 -17.19 11.24
CA ARG A 90 -6.39 -18.52 11.03
C ARG A 90 -5.37 -19.65 11.16
N ASP A 91 -4.16 -19.46 10.62
CA ASP A 91 -3.12 -20.48 10.61
C ASP A 91 -2.44 -20.61 11.99
N ALA A 92 -2.18 -19.48 12.65
CA ALA A 92 -1.54 -19.41 13.96
C ALA A 92 -2.49 -19.75 15.13
N ALA A 93 -3.81 -19.54 14.98
CA ALA A 93 -4.77 -19.87 16.03
C ALA A 93 -4.98 -21.38 16.22
N GLY A 94 -4.45 -22.24 15.33
CA GLY A 94 -4.73 -23.66 15.36
C GLY A 94 -6.24 -23.97 15.22
N ARG A 95 -6.62 -25.26 15.25
CA ARG A 95 -8.04 -25.61 15.28
C ARG A 95 -8.68 -25.02 16.52
N SER A 96 -9.81 -24.33 16.34
CA SER A 96 -10.56 -23.85 17.50
C SER A 96 -11.13 -25.04 18.29
N PRO A 97 -11.22 -24.96 19.63
CA PRO A 97 -11.88 -25.99 20.45
C PRO A 97 -13.25 -26.42 19.93
N ALA A 98 -14.02 -25.49 19.37
CA ALA A 98 -15.31 -25.76 18.78
C ALA A 98 -15.22 -26.65 17.52
N GLN A 99 -14.19 -26.48 16.69
CA GLN A 99 -13.93 -27.34 15.53
C GLN A 99 -13.49 -28.74 15.95
N GLU A 100 -12.63 -28.86 16.96
CA GLU A 100 -12.22 -30.19 17.46
C GLU A 100 -13.39 -30.99 18.05
N ILE A 101 -14.30 -30.32 18.77
CA ILE A 101 -15.52 -30.95 19.31
C ILE A 101 -16.49 -31.33 18.18
N ALA A 102 -16.61 -30.51 17.13
CA ALA A 102 -17.46 -30.80 15.98
C ALA A 102 -16.96 -32.03 15.20
N ASP A 103 -15.65 -32.14 14.97
CA ASP A 103 -15.03 -33.30 14.32
C ASP A 103 -15.17 -34.57 15.18
N ALA A 104 -14.95 -34.46 16.50
CA ALA A 104 -15.15 -35.57 17.42
C ALA A 104 -16.62 -36.05 17.41
N LYS A 105 -17.58 -35.14 17.28
CA LYS A 105 -18.99 -35.50 17.16
C LYS A 105 -19.28 -36.22 15.84
N ALA A 106 -18.68 -35.79 14.74
CA ALA A 106 -18.82 -36.48 13.46
C ALA A 106 -18.27 -37.92 13.52
N LEU A 107 -17.16 -38.15 14.23
CA LEU A 107 -16.60 -39.48 14.45
C LEU A 107 -17.51 -40.37 15.32
N LEU A 108 -18.16 -39.80 16.33
CA LEU A 108 -19.14 -40.50 17.16
C LEU A 108 -20.40 -40.87 16.37
N ASP A 109 -20.92 -39.93 15.59
CA ASP A 109 -22.11 -40.14 14.75
C ASP A 109 -21.82 -41.16 13.63
N ALA A 110 -20.57 -41.24 13.16
CA ALA A 110 -20.09 -42.28 12.24
C ALA A 110 -19.81 -43.64 12.93
N GLY A 111 -19.95 -43.73 14.25
CA GLY A 111 -19.65 -44.94 15.02
C GLY A 111 -18.17 -45.33 15.05
N THR A 112 -17.27 -44.41 14.68
CA THR A 112 -15.82 -44.65 14.66
C THR A 112 -15.22 -44.56 16.07
N ILE A 113 -15.84 -43.78 16.94
CA ILE A 113 -15.47 -43.66 18.36
C ILE A 113 -16.70 -43.88 19.24
N SER A 114 -16.46 -44.28 20.47
CA SER A 114 -17.49 -44.44 21.50
C SER A 114 -17.81 -43.12 22.21
N GLN A 115 -18.94 -43.08 22.91
CA GLN A 115 -19.37 -41.93 23.69
C GLN A 115 -18.31 -41.47 24.71
N GLY A 116 -17.64 -42.44 25.37
CA GLY A 116 -16.58 -42.13 26.35
C GLY A 116 -15.33 -41.53 25.71
N GLU A 117 -14.98 -41.94 24.49
CA GLU A 117 -13.88 -41.36 23.73
C GLU A 117 -14.21 -39.95 23.24
N PHE A 118 -15.46 -39.71 22.82
CA PHE A 118 -15.95 -38.37 22.50
C PHE A 118 -15.88 -37.43 23.71
N ASP A 119 -16.34 -37.87 24.89
CA ASP A 119 -16.34 -37.05 26.10
C ASP A 119 -14.90 -36.70 26.55
N ALA A 120 -13.95 -37.63 26.38
CA ALA A 120 -12.52 -37.38 26.64
C ALA A 120 -11.91 -36.36 25.64
N LEU A 121 -12.26 -36.44 24.36
CA LEU A 121 -11.82 -35.48 23.34
C LEU A 121 -12.43 -34.09 23.56
N LYS A 122 -13.71 -34.03 23.95
CA LYS A 122 -14.40 -32.79 24.30
C LYS A 122 -13.79 -32.12 25.53
N ALA A 123 -13.48 -32.88 26.58
CA ALA A 123 -12.81 -32.36 27.76
C ALA A 123 -11.42 -31.79 27.43
N LYS A 124 -10.65 -32.50 26.61
CA LYS A 124 -9.32 -32.05 26.16
C LYS A 124 -9.37 -30.76 25.34
N ALA A 125 -10.38 -30.59 24.47
CA ALA A 125 -10.55 -29.39 23.67
C ALA A 125 -10.98 -28.17 24.52
N LEU A 126 -11.72 -28.38 25.61
CA LEU A 126 -12.22 -27.31 26.49
C LEU A 126 -11.22 -26.85 27.56
N GLY A 127 -10.16 -27.64 27.83
CA GLY A 127 -9.11 -27.33 28.81
C GLY A 127 -9.33 -28.00 30.16
#